data_AF-A0A5J4QNW3-F1
#
_entry.id   AF-A0A5J4QNW3-F1
#
_cell.length_a   1.000
_cell.length_b   1.000
_cell.length_c   1.000
_cell.angle_alpha   90.00
_cell.angle_beta   90.00
_cell.angle_gamma   90.00
#
_symmetry.space_group_name_H-M   'P 1'
#
loop_
_entity.id
_entity.type
_entity.pdbx_description
1 polymer ?
#
loop_
_entity_poly.entity_id
_entity_poly.type
_entity_poly.pdbx_seq_one_letter_code
_entity_poly.pdbx_strand_id
1 'polypeptide(L)' 'MTEQKRIMEIIELWKADKKQYVKKSSYSAYMLLIENHLSPAFGNMYNVEESDVQEFVFRKLEEGLSQKTIKDIL' A
#
# COMPACT_ATOMS: atom_id res chain seq x y z
N MET A 1 21.26 -17.21 -0.50
CA MET A 1 21.02 -15.81 -0.91
C MET A 1 19.54 -15.56 -0.76
N THR A 2 19.14 -14.45 -0.13
CA THR A 2 17.72 -14.11 0.03
C THR A 2 17.27 -13.46 -1.28
N GLU A 3 16.36 -14.11 -2.00
CA GLU A 3 15.78 -13.54 -3.22
C GLU A 3 15.00 -12.26 -2.88
N GLN A 4 15.24 -11.20 -3.65
CA GLN A 4 14.55 -9.93 -3.46
C GLN A 4 13.10 -10.04 -3.96
N LYS A 5 12.15 -9.75 -3.08
CA LYS A 5 10.72 -9.80 -3.39
C LYS A 5 10.23 -8.47 -3.94
N ARG A 6 9.33 -8.52 -4.91
CA ARG A 6 8.56 -7.33 -5.29
C ARG A 6 7.60 -6.96 -4.16
N ILE A 7 7.26 -5.68 -4.08
CA ILE A 7 6.26 -5.19 -3.14
C ILE A 7 4.91 -5.88 -3.36
N MET A 8 4.54 -6.21 -4.61
CA MET A 8 3.34 -7.01 -4.88
C MET A 8 3.36 -8.37 -4.18
N GLU A 9 4.49 -9.07 -4.17
CA GLU A 9 4.60 -10.36 -3.47
C GLU A 9 4.48 -10.19 -1.97
N ILE A 10 5.06 -9.12 -1.43
CA ILE A 10 4.97 -8.77 0.00
C ILE A 10 3.52 -8.47 0.37
N ILE A 11 2.80 -7.72 -0.48
CA ILE A 11 1.38 -7.41 -0.32
C ILE A 11 0.57 -8.71 -0.24
N GLU A 12 0.76 -9.65 -1.18
CA GLU A 12 -0.01 -10.90 -1.19
C GLU A 12 0.25 -11.77 0.05
N LEU A 13 1.50 -11.83 0.52
CA LEU A 13 1.85 -12.52 1.77
C LEU A 13 1.18 -11.84 2.98
N TRP A 14 1.22 -10.50 3.04
CA TRP A 14 0.58 -9.74 4.11
C TRP A 14 -0.94 -9.91 4.11
N LYS A 15 -1.58 -9.90 2.94
CA LYS A 15 -3.03 -10.14 2.78
C LYS A 15 -3.43 -11.50 3.35
N ALA A 16 -2.71 -12.56 2.98
CA ALA A 16 -2.98 -13.92 3.42
C ALA A 16 -2.82 -14.07 4.94
N ASP A 17 -1.82 -13.41 5.52
CA ASP A 17 -1.59 -13.36 6.98
C ASP A 17 -2.70 -12.59 7.71
N LYS A 18 -2.94 -11.32 7.33
CA LYS A 18 -3.87 -10.44 8.05
C LYS A 18 -5.30 -10.93 8.08
N LYS A 19 -5.75 -11.62 7.03
CA LYS A 19 -7.10 -12.20 6.97
C LYS A 19 -7.45 -13.08 8.18
N GLN A 20 -6.45 -13.65 8.86
CA GLN A 20 -6.63 -14.51 10.03
C GLN A 20 -6.89 -13.72 11.33
N TYR A 21 -6.46 -12.45 11.38
CA TYR A 21 -6.41 -11.66 12.61
C TYR A 21 -7.37 -10.46 12.62
N VAL A 22 -7.87 -10.03 11.47
CA VAL A 22 -8.71 -8.84 11.37
C VAL A 22 -10.16 -9.15 11.01
N LYS A 23 -11.08 -8.33 11.54
CA LYS A 23 -12.50 -8.41 11.17
C LYS A 23 -12.67 -8.17 9.67
N LYS A 24 -13.69 -8.79 9.08
CA LYS A 24 -13.98 -8.67 7.65
C LYS A 24 -14.08 -7.22 7.17
N SER A 25 -14.75 -6.34 7.93
CA SER A 25 -14.90 -4.93 7.57
C SER A 25 -13.56 -4.19 7.52
N SER A 26 -12.70 -4.38 8.53
CA SER A 26 -11.36 -3.80 8.56
C SER A 26 -10.47 -4.35 7.45
N TYR A 27 -10.53 -5.66 7.20
CA TYR A 27 -9.80 -6.28 6.09
C TYR A 27 -10.21 -5.68 4.75
N SER A 28 -11.51 -5.51 4.51
CA SER A 28 -12.03 -4.90 3.29
C SER A 28 -11.56 -3.45 3.12
N ALA A 29 -11.50 -2.67 4.20
CA ALA A 29 -10.94 -1.32 4.15
C ALA A 29 -9.46 -1.34 3.74
N TYR A 30 -8.65 -2.22 4.34
CA TYR A 30 -7.25 -2.37 3.94
C TYR A 30 -7.09 -2.79 2.48
N MET A 31 -7.88 -3.75 2.00
CA MET A 31 -7.81 -4.19 0.61
C MET A 31 -8.13 -3.05 -0.35
N LEU A 32 -9.16 -2.26 -0.04
CA LEU A 32 -9.54 -1.12 -0.86
C LEU A 32 -8.41 -0.10 -1.01
N LEU A 33 -7.71 0.22 0.09
CA LEU A 33 -6.59 1.16 0.06
C LEU A 33 -5.38 0.57 -0.68
N ILE A 34 -5.06 -0.70 -0.44
CA ILE A 34 -3.96 -1.38 -1.11
C ILE A 34 -4.20 -1.47 -2.62
N GLU A 35 -5.38 -1.92 -3.05
CA GLU A 35 -5.68 -2.16 -4.47
C GLU A 35 -5.76 -0.86 -5.28
N ASN A 36 -6.30 0.21 -4.69
CA ASN A 36 -6.47 1.48 -5.40
C ASN A 36 -5.25 2.39 -5.33
N HIS A 37 -4.37 2.22 -4.33
CA HIS A 37 -3.31 3.20 -4.07
C HIS A 37 -1.92 2.57 -3.99
N LEU A 38 -1.70 1.60 -3.10
CA LEU A 38 -0.35 1.06 -2.87
C LEU A 38 0.11 0.10 -3.96
N SER A 39 -0.76 -0.77 -4.43
CA SER A 39 -0.44 -1.75 -5.47
C SER A 39 -0.12 -1.09 -6.82
N PRO A 40 -0.92 -0.12 -7.32
CA PRO A 40 -0.58 0.60 -8.56
C PRO A 40 0.66 1.48 -8.43
N ALA A 41 0.96 2.01 -7.23
CA ALA A 41 2.11 2.89 -7.02
C ALA A 41 3.42 2.12 -6.84
N PHE A 42 3.42 1.09 -5.99
CA PHE A 42 4.65 0.46 -5.51
C PHE A 42 4.79 -1.00 -5.90
N GLY A 43 3.73 -1.66 -6.39
CA GLY A 43 3.68 -3.13 -6.55
C GLY A 43 4.80 -3.72 -7.42
N ASN A 44 5.24 -3.01 -8.45
CA ASN A 44 6.32 -3.44 -9.35
C ASN A 44 7.73 -3.15 -8.81
N MET A 45 7.85 -2.39 -7.72
CA MET A 45 9.12 -2.03 -7.12
C MET A 45 9.65 -3.17 -6.25
N TYR A 46 10.96 -3.21 -6.08
CA TYR A 46 11.64 -4.14 -5.18
C TYR A 46 12.18 -3.44 -3.91
N ASN A 47 12.25 -2.11 -3.94
CA ASN A 47 12.60 -1.23 -2.84
C ASN A 47 11.73 0.03 -2.95
N VAL A 48 11.36 0.63 -1.83
CA VAL A 48 10.62 1.90 -1.79
C VAL A 48 11.44 2.86 -0.94
N GLU A 49 11.87 3.96 -1.53
CA GLU A 49 12.67 5.00 -0.88
C GLU A 49 11.77 6.14 -0.41
N GLU A 50 12.32 7.01 0.45
CA GLU A 50 11.58 8.16 0.99
C GLU A 50 11.06 9.09 -0.12
N SER A 51 11.86 9.28 -1.18
CA SER A 51 11.46 10.07 -2.34
C SER A 51 10.23 9.50 -3.06
N ASP A 52 10.12 8.17 -3.17
CA ASP A 52 8.98 7.50 -3.81
C ASP A 52 7.69 7.74 -3.01
N VAL A 53 7.79 7.67 -1.68
CA VAL A 53 6.66 7.93 -0.78
C VAL A 53 6.27 9.40 -0.82
N GLN A 54 7.25 10.31 -0.85
CA GLN A 54 7.00 11.74 -0.90
C GLN A 54 6.33 12.15 -2.23
N GLU A 55 6.80 11.64 -3.36
CA GLU A 55 6.17 11.85 -4.67
C GLU A 55 4.73 11.30 -4.69
N PHE A 56 4.51 10.12 -4.12
CA PHE A 56 3.17 9.56 -3.95
C PHE A 56 2.24 10.51 -3.17
N VAL A 57 2.71 11.08 -2.05
CA VAL A 57 1.93 12.03 -1.23
C VAL A 57 1.57 13.27 -2.04
N PHE A 58 2.53 13.88 -2.74
CA PHE A 58 2.28 15.07 -3.55
C PHE A 58 1.26 14.79 -4.66
N ARG A 59 1.41 13.68 -5.39
CA ARG A 59 0.44 13.28 -6.40
C ARG A 59 -0.96 13.10 -5.82
N LYS A 60 -1.10 12.47 -4.65
CA LYS A 60 -2.42 12.29 -4.03
C LYS A 60 -3.04 13.60 -3.54
N LEU A 61 -2.24 14.56 -3.08
CA LEU A 61 -2.72 15.90 -2.76
C LEU A 61 -3.21 16.64 -4.01
N GLU A 62 -2.47 16.53 -5.12
CA GLU A 62 -2.87 17.11 -6.42
C GLU A 62 -4.13 16.47 -6.99
N GLU A 63 -4.34 15.16 -6.79
CA GLU A 63 -5.59 14.45 -7.09
C GLU A 63 -6.77 14.88 -6.18
N GLY A 64 -6.52 15.72 -5.17
CA GLY A 64 -7.56 16.26 -4.29
C GLY A 64 -7.87 15.42 -3.05
N LEU A 65 -7.05 14.41 -2.72
CA LEU A 65 -7.24 13.65 -1.48
C LEU A 65 -6.84 14.51 -0.27
N SER A 66 -7.60 14.35 0.81
CA SER A 66 -7.27 15.03 2.06
C SER A 66 -6.01 14.44 2.69
N GLN A 67 -5.27 15.26 3.46
CA GLN A 67 -4.12 14.78 4.24
C GLN A 67 -4.50 13.64 5.19
N LYS A 68 -5.72 13.64 5.73
CA LYS A 68 -6.21 12.55 6.58
C LYS A 68 -6.29 11.24 5.80
N THR A 69 -6.90 11.27 4.62
CA THR A 69 -7.03 10.09 3.75
C THR A 69 -5.67 9.55 3.33
N ILE A 70 -4.72 10.43 3.01
CA ILE A 70 -3.36 10.02 2.64
C ILE A 70 -2.64 9.36 3.83
N LYS A 71 -2.82 9.89 5.04
CA LYS A 71 -2.31 9.26 6.27
C LYS A 71 -2.99 7.94 6.59
N ASP A 72 -4.24 7.73 6.20
CA ASP A 72 -4.93 6.46 6.39
C ASP A 72 -4.44 5.39 5.38
N ILE A 73 -3.86 5.80 4.25
CA ILE A 73 -3.28 4.90 3.23
C ILE A 73 -1.88 4.41 3.62
N LEU A 74 -1.08 5.24 4.27
CA LEU A 74 0.34 5.00 4.63
C LEU A 74 0.48 4.47 6.06
#